data_AF-A0A7K0YC04-F1
#
_entry.id   AF-A0A7K0YC04-F1
#
_cell.length_a   1.000
_cell.length_b   1.000
_cell.length_c   1.000
_cell.angle_alpha   90.00
_cell.angle_beta   90.00
_cell.angle_gamma   90.00
#
_symmetry.space_group_name_H-M   'P 1'
#
loop_
_entity.id
_entity.type
_entity.pdbx_description
1 polymer ?
#
loop_
_entity_poly.entity_id
_entity_poly.type
_entity_poly.pdbx_seq_one_letter_code
_entity_poly.pdbx_strand_id
1 'polypeptide(L)'
;MADASGASLGAPIEIPGWVHVYSGKVRDLYESEQPSLRHLILVVASDRVSAFDHILEPAITGKGKHLTALTNWWFDRLDVPNHLDGE
;
A
#
# COMPACT_ATOMS: atom_id res chain seq x y z
N MET A 1 12.65 28.50 -3.55
CA MET A 1 12.02 28.38 -2.22
C MET A 1 11.57 26.93 -2.08
N ALA A 2 12.44 26.09 -1.51
CA ALA A 2 12.18 24.66 -1.36
C ALA A 2 11.46 24.45 -0.02
N ASP A 3 10.24 23.93 -0.07
CA ASP A 3 9.52 23.45 1.11
C ASP A 3 10.14 22.12 1.55
N ALA A 4 10.84 22.16 2.68
CA ALA A 4 11.35 21.01 3.39
C ALA A 4 10.34 20.64 4.48
N SER A 5 9.36 19.82 4.14
CA SER A 5 8.59 19.02 5.10
C SER A 5 8.55 17.55 4.66
N GLY A 6 9.71 17.03 4.25
CA GLY A 6 9.89 15.63 3.86
C GLY A 6 9.91 14.71 5.07
N ALA A 7 8.74 14.40 5.64
CA ALA A 7 8.61 13.24 6.50
C ALA A 7 9.05 12.00 5.70
N SER A 8 10.09 11.33 6.16
CA SER A 8 10.63 10.11 5.56
C SER A 8 9.52 9.05 5.47
N LEU A 9 9.29 8.50 4.28
CA LEU A 9 8.28 7.45 4.04
C LEU A 9 8.62 6.10 4.71
N GLY A 10 9.75 6.01 5.42
CA GLY A 10 10.36 4.76 5.81
C GLY A 10 10.88 4.00 4.57
N ALA A 11 11.81 3.07 4.76
CA ALA A 11 12.18 2.17 3.68
C ALA A 11 10.98 1.26 3.35
N PRO A 12 10.69 1.00 2.06
CA PRO A 12 9.67 0.02 1.69
C PRO A 12 10.07 -1.35 2.20
N ILE A 13 9.07 -2.18 2.50
CA ILE A 13 9.30 -3.55 2.95
C ILE A 13 9.85 -4.35 1.77
N GLU A 14 10.90 -5.13 2.00
CA GLU A 14 11.41 -6.08 1.00
C GLU A 14 10.53 -7.32 0.95
N ILE A 15 10.05 -7.68 -0.24
CA ILE A 15 9.17 -8.82 -0.47
C ILE A 15 9.79 -9.67 -1.58
N PRO A 16 10.24 -10.91 -1.29
CA PRO A 16 10.88 -11.77 -2.29
C PRO A 16 9.99 -12.01 -3.53
N GLY A 17 10.54 -11.85 -4.72
CA GLY A 17 9.79 -12.00 -5.98
C GLY A 17 8.99 -10.77 -6.40
N TRP A 18 9.11 -9.66 -5.66
CA TRP A 18 8.38 -8.42 -5.89
C TRP A 18 9.32 -7.22 -5.83
N VAL A 19 9.31 -6.42 -6.89
CA VAL A 19 10.11 -5.21 -7.01
C VAL A 19 9.27 -4.02 -6.55
N HIS A 20 9.76 -3.27 -5.56
CA HIS A 20 9.13 -2.01 -5.17
C HIS A 20 9.22 -1.00 -6.32
N VAL A 21 8.09 -0.39 -6.66
CA VAL A 21 8.01 0.58 -7.77
C VAL A 21 7.50 1.96 -7.33
N TYR A 22 6.75 2.04 -6.23
CA TYR A 22 6.19 3.30 -5.77
C TYR A 22 5.83 3.29 -4.28
N SER A 23 6.09 4.41 -3.60
CA SER A 23 5.64 4.67 -2.24
C SER A 23 4.72 5.90 -2.20
N GLY A 24 3.48 5.68 -1.77
CA GLY A 24 2.57 6.74 -1.36
C GLY A 24 2.61 6.95 0.16
N LYS A 25 1.86 7.96 0.63
CA LYS A 25 1.79 8.32 2.07
C LYS A 25 1.52 7.10 2.97
N VAL A 26 0.62 6.21 2.54
CA VAL A 26 0.15 5.07 3.37
C VAL A 26 0.15 3.71 2.67
N ARG A 27 0.54 3.64 1.40
CA ARG A 27 0.60 2.38 0.62
C ARG A 27 1.86 2.33 -0.21
N ASP A 28 2.39 1.12 -0.39
CA ASP A 28 3.50 0.82 -1.27
C ASP A 28 3.02 -0.10 -2.39
N LEU A 29 3.55 0.07 -3.59
CA LEU A 29 3.20 -0.72 -4.78
C LEU A 29 4.41 -1.52 -5.25
N TYR A 30 4.15 -2.76 -5.66
CA TYR A 30 5.17 -3.68 -6.13
C TYR A 30 4.75 -4.38 -7.41
N GLU A 31 5.70 -4.56 -8.32
CA GLU A 31 5.56 -5.37 -9.52
C GLU A 31 6.13 -6.77 -9.29
N SER A 32 5.49 -7.80 -9.84
CA SER A 32 6.03 -9.16 -9.72
C SER A 32 7.20 -9.38 -10.68
N GLU A 33 8.23 -10.08 -10.20
CA GLU A 33 9.30 -10.58 -11.06
C GLU A 33 8.83 -11.72 -11.98
N GLN A 34 7.74 -12.41 -11.60
CA GLN A 34 7.18 -13.54 -12.35
C GLN A 34 6.41 -13.05 -13.59
N PRO A 35 6.75 -13.51 -14.81
CA PRO A 35 6.10 -13.06 -16.04
C PRO A 35 4.57 -13.22 -16.05
N SER A 36 4.03 -14.29 -15.45
CA SER A 36 2.59 -14.55 -15.38
C SER A 36 1.83 -13.49 -14.56
N LEU A 37 2.48 -12.86 -13.57
CA LEU A 37 1.87 -11.91 -12.64
C LEU A 37 2.18 -10.45 -13.00
N ARG A 38 2.90 -10.18 -14.11
CA ARG A 38 3.29 -8.80 -14.51
C ARG A 38 2.11 -7.88 -14.83
N HIS A 39 0.93 -8.44 -15.06
CA HIS A 39 -0.30 -7.68 -15.28
C HIS A 39 -0.97 -7.26 -13.96
N LEU A 40 -0.46 -7.73 -12.82
CA LEU A 40 -0.95 -7.43 -11.48
C LEU A 40 0.00 -6.50 -10.73
N ILE A 41 -0.56 -5.77 -9.77
CA ILE A 41 0.19 -4.94 -8.83
C ILE A 41 -0.12 -5.42 -7.41
N LEU A 42 0.92 -5.70 -6.64
CA LEU A 42 0.76 -5.94 -5.21
C LEU A 42 0.67 -4.60 -4.48
N VAL A 43 -0.46 -4.38 -3.82
CA VAL A 43 -0.73 -3.20 -3.01
C VAL A 43 -0.51 -3.53 -1.54
N VAL A 44 0.50 -2.93 -0.92
CA VAL A 44 0.82 -3.15 0.50
C VAL A 44 0.34 -1.96 1.32
N ALA A 45 -0.64 -2.20 2.19
CA ALA A 45 -1.11 -1.21 3.16
C ALA A 45 -0.14 -1.13 4.36
N SER A 46 0.41 0.07 4.60
CA SER A 46 1.34 0.30 5.71
C SER A 46 0.61 0.71 7.00
N ASP A 47 1.36 0.69 8.11
CA ASP A 47 0.92 1.26 9.39
C ASP A 47 1.05 2.80 9.44
N ARG A 48 1.64 3.42 8.40
CA ARG A 48 1.74 4.88 8.28
C ARG A 48 0.36 5.51 8.20
N VAL A 49 0.18 6.63 8.90
CA VAL A 49 -1.05 7.43 8.88
C VAL A 49 -0.70 8.84 8.44
N SER A 50 -1.59 9.49 7.68
CA SER A 50 -1.41 10.86 7.26
C SER A 50 -2.65 11.71 7.54
N ALA A 51 -2.44 12.92 8.03
CA ALA A 51 -3.48 13.93 8.21
C ALA A 51 -2.88 15.32 7.99
N PHE A 52 -3.69 16.29 7.53
CA PHE A 52 -3.23 17.66 7.25
C PHE A 52 -1.98 17.70 6.34
N ASP A 53 -1.97 16.86 5.31
CA ASP A 53 -0.85 16.68 4.38
C ASP A 53 0.49 16.17 4.95
N HIS A 54 0.53 15.80 6.23
CA HIS A 54 1.71 15.25 6.87
C HIS A 54 1.55 13.77 7.23
N ILE A 55 2.65 13.01 7.16
CA ILE A 55 2.74 11.67 7.74
C ILE A 55 2.97 11.86 9.24
N LEU A 56 2.20 11.16 10.06
CA LEU A 56 2.28 11.27 11.52
C LEU A 56 3.18 10.17 12.09
N GLU A 57 3.88 10.53 13.17
CA GLU A 57 4.66 9.60 13.97
C GLU A 57 4.13 9.56 15.42
N PRO A 58 4.17 8.39 16.09
CA PRO A 58 4.54 7.09 15.53
C PRO A 58 3.45 6.52 14.61
N ALA A 59 3.80 5.51 13.82
CA ALA A 59 2.82 4.73 13.05
C ALA A 59 1.83 3.99 13.99
N ILE A 60 0.66 3.62 13.45
CA ILE A 60 -0.35 2.87 14.21
C ILE A 60 -0.15 1.37 13.96
N THR A 61 0.44 0.67 14.92
CA THR A 61 0.74 -0.77 14.82
C THR A 61 -0.48 -1.58 14.39
N GLY A 62 -0.33 -2.35 13.32
CA GLY A 62 -1.35 -3.24 12.78
C GLY A 62 -2.43 -2.56 11.95
N LYS A 63 -2.41 -1.24 11.76
CA LYS A 63 -3.40 -0.53 10.94
C LYS A 63 -3.47 -1.08 9.52
N GLY A 64 -2.32 -1.31 8.87
CA GLY A 64 -2.26 -1.81 7.49
C GLY A 64 -3.03 -3.12 7.35
N LYS A 65 -2.78 -4.08 8.25
CA LYS A 65 -3.46 -5.37 8.31
C LYS A 65 -4.98 -5.23 8.43
N HIS A 66 -5.46 -4.40 9.37
CA HIS A 66 -6.90 -4.23 9.57
C HIS A 66 -7.58 -3.53 8.39
N LEU A 67 -6.91 -2.56 7.75
CA LEU A 67 -7.43 -1.87 6.57
C LEU A 67 -7.47 -2.78 5.33
N THR A 68 -6.50 -3.68 5.16
CA THR A 68 -6.57 -4.72 4.13
C THR A 68 -7.76 -5.65 4.37
N ALA A 69 -7.95 -6.13 5.60
CA ALA A 69 -9.09 -6.98 5.95
C ALA A 69 -10.44 -6.29 5.71
N LEU A 70 -10.57 -5.02 6.08
CA LEU A 70 -11.77 -4.22 5.85
C LEU A 70 -12.02 -4.00 4.35
N THR A 71 -10.96 -3.77 3.58
CA THR A 71 -11.04 -3.59 2.12
C THR A 71 -11.57 -4.87 1.46
N ASN A 72 -11.02 -6.03 1.79
CA ASN A 72 -11.49 -7.32 1.28
C ASN A 72 -12.94 -7.60 1.70
N TRP A 73 -13.29 -7.32 2.95
CA TRP A 73 -14.66 -7.48 3.46
C TRP A 73 -15.71 -6.71 2.65
N TRP A 74 -15.34 -5.50 2.17
CA TRP A 74 -16.19 -4.70 1.28
C TRP A 74 -16.23 -5.25 -0.14
N PHE A 75 -15.09 -5.68 -0.69
CA PHE A 75 -15.07 -6.30 -2.03
C PHE A 75 -15.94 -7.56 -2.10
N ASP A 76 -16.02 -8.34 -1.03
CA ASP A 76 -16.93 -9.50 -0.94
C ASP A 76 -18.43 -9.15 -0.98
N ARG A 77 -18.79 -7.87 -0.82
CA ARG A 77 -20.19 -7.41 -0.65
C ARG A 77 -20.67 -6.45 -1.74
N LEU A 78 -19.75 -5.79 -2.42
CA LEU A 78 -20.07 -4.83 -3.46
C LEU A 78 -20.09 -5.55 -4.81
N ASP A 79 -21.28 -5.69 -5.39
CA ASP A 79 -21.48 -6.29 -6.71
C ASP A 79 -21.16 -5.28 -7.83
N VAL A 80 -19.89 -4.84 -7.87
CA VAL A 80 -19.35 -3.92 -8.87
C VAL A 80 -17.96 -4.38 -9.31
N PRO A 81 -17.58 -4.16 -10.58
CA PRO A 81 -16.22 -4.43 -11.04
C PRO A 81 -15.19 -3.69 -10.18
N ASN A 82 -14.12 -4.40 -9.82
CA ASN A 82 -13.02 -3.84 -9.03
C ASN A 82 -11.67 -4.40 -9.51
N HIS A 83 -10.59 -3.99 -8.85
CA HIS A 83 -9.22 -4.27 -9.27
C HIS A 83 -8.59 -5.48 -8.56
N LEU A 84 -9.31 -6.16 -7.65
CA LEU A 84 -8.79 -7.39 -7.10
C LEU A 84 -8.70 -8.43 -8.21
N ASP A 85 -7.58 -9.15 -8.21
CA ASP A 85 -7.47 -10.35 -9.00
C ASP A 85 -8.47 -11.39 -8.47
N GLY A 86 -9.17 -12.04 -9.39
CA GLY A 86 -10.31 -12.92 -9.08
C GLY A 86 -9.99 -14.42 -9.15
N GLU A 87 -8.72 -14.78 -9.37
CA GLU A 87 -8.23 -16.16 -9.30
C GLU A 87 -7.91 -16.60 -7.85
#